data_AF-A0A1V3TKV4-F1
#
_entry.id   AF-A0A1V3TKV4-F1
#
_cell.length_a   1.000
_cell.length_b   1.000
_cell.length_c   1.000
_cell.angle_alpha   90.00
_cell.angle_beta   90.00
_cell.angle_gamma   90.00
#
_symmetry.space_group_name_H-M   'P 1'
#
loop_
_entity.id
_entity.type
_entity.pdbx_description
1 polymer ?
#
loop_
_entity_poly.entity_id
_entity_poly.type
_entity_poly.pdbx_seq_one_letter_code
_entity_poly.pdbx_strand_id
1 'polypeptide(L)'
;MINKEQLSFVLSKLQEYSKSLSEEDSPNAHKSKFCISILENIEEEYDEWVNSCPFSMENVSEYISVRYIKIDGISDPLYLSTARFLRERLLYLERNGHKDSWISGDWYNFKRDSKNLINPKHQHWLDYIINGQFDIDIINHYLGDKNYQAFLKYEKTVKEAEEKYELIESNLKSRTNKLESFLQEKEITVKKLAEVLKEQENAFNFVGLSKGFETLLKTKKTAKSWAFFLLLSIGMFLCIAPIAYIQTIMNSTIEIINDPYVWKLAIPFTGLEIILLYFFRVVLSHYNSIQTQIMQLELRQSLCQFIQSYADYAKEIKEKDGSSLEKFENLIFSSILSNSDKVPSTFDGLEQLANFIKEFKK
;
A
#
# COMPACT_ATOMS: atom_id res chain seq x y z
N MET A 1 -30.71 18.16 -51.42
CA MET A 1 -30.66 16.69 -51.32
C MET A 1 -32.00 16.16 -51.77
N ILE A 2 -32.04 15.37 -52.83
CA ILE A 2 -33.28 14.79 -53.38
C ILE A 2 -33.79 13.74 -52.40
N ASN A 3 -35.06 13.84 -51.97
CA ASN A 3 -35.65 12.82 -51.11
C ASN A 3 -36.23 11.66 -51.95
N LYS A 4 -36.45 10.50 -51.33
CA LYS A 4 -36.93 9.30 -52.03
C LYS A 4 -38.28 9.55 -52.73
N GLU A 5 -39.20 10.28 -52.10
CA GLU A 5 -40.52 10.59 -52.67
C GLU A 5 -40.45 11.48 -53.93
N GLN A 6 -39.54 12.46 -53.96
CA GLN A 6 -39.28 13.31 -55.12
C GLN A 6 -38.69 12.48 -56.26
N LEU A 7 -37.80 11.54 -55.95
CA LEU A 7 -37.22 10.63 -56.93
C LEU A 7 -38.30 9.74 -57.56
N SER A 8 -39.16 9.10 -56.75
CA SER A 8 -40.30 8.30 -57.22
C SER A 8 -41.23 9.12 -58.13
N PHE A 9 -41.50 10.37 -57.76
CA PHE A 9 -42.34 11.26 -58.55
C PHE A 9 -41.70 11.60 -59.90
N VAL A 10 -40.40 11.94 -59.93
CA VAL A 10 -39.65 12.20 -61.16
C VAL A 10 -39.63 10.96 -62.07
N LEU A 11 -39.39 9.79 -61.50
CA LEU A 11 -39.37 8.53 -62.24
C LEU A 11 -40.72 8.23 -62.88
N SER A 12 -41.82 8.38 -62.14
CA SER A 12 -43.17 8.16 -62.66
C SER A 12 -43.47 9.05 -63.88
N LYS A 13 -43.02 10.31 -63.85
CA LYS A 13 -43.19 11.27 -64.95
C LYS A 13 -42.27 10.98 -66.13
N LEU A 14 -41.06 10.47 -65.90
CA LEU A 14 -40.17 10.00 -66.97
C LEU A 14 -40.74 8.77 -67.68
N GLN A 15 -41.31 7.82 -66.94
CA GLN A 15 -41.96 6.64 -67.52
C GLN A 15 -43.21 7.02 -68.32
N GLU A 16 -44.02 7.96 -67.84
CA GLU A 16 -45.19 8.51 -68.57
C GLU A 16 -44.75 9.21 -69.87
N TYR A 17 -43.70 10.04 -69.80
CA TYR A 17 -43.11 10.68 -70.96
C TYR A 17 -42.55 9.66 -71.96
N SER A 18 -41.81 8.66 -71.50
CA SER A 18 -41.22 7.62 -72.35
C SER A 18 -42.29 6.82 -73.13
N LYS A 19 -43.43 6.52 -72.50
CA LYS A 19 -44.59 5.86 -73.14
C LYS A 19 -45.28 6.74 -74.19
N SER A 20 -45.15 8.05 -74.10
CA SER A 20 -45.75 9.01 -75.05
C SER A 20 -44.92 9.22 -76.33
N LEU A 21 -43.70 8.68 -76.38
CA LEU A 21 -42.82 8.79 -77.55
C LEU A 21 -43.21 7.76 -78.61
N SER A 22 -43.48 8.24 -79.82
CA SER A 22 -43.91 7.42 -80.98
C SER A 22 -42.75 6.77 -81.77
N GLU A 23 -41.50 7.14 -81.49
CA GLU A 23 -40.29 6.61 -82.15
C GLU A 23 -39.27 6.09 -81.12
N GLU A 24 -38.99 4.77 -81.17
CA GLU A 24 -38.08 4.10 -80.23
C GLU A 24 -36.60 4.53 -80.36
N ASP A 25 -36.21 5.09 -81.51
CA ASP A 25 -34.84 5.49 -81.86
C ASP A 25 -34.58 7.00 -81.78
N SER A 26 -35.52 7.81 -81.27
CA SER A 26 -35.30 9.25 -81.13
C SER A 26 -34.22 9.58 -80.07
N PRO A 27 -33.51 10.72 -80.19
CA PRO A 27 -32.56 11.19 -79.17
C PRO A 27 -33.19 11.31 -77.77
N ASN A 28 -34.46 11.69 -77.70
CA ASN A 28 -35.22 11.79 -76.46
C ASN A 28 -35.57 10.40 -75.89
N ALA A 29 -35.86 9.41 -76.74
CA ALA A 29 -36.05 8.02 -76.31
C ALA A 29 -34.79 7.47 -75.64
N HIS A 30 -33.61 7.70 -76.23
CA HIS A 30 -32.32 7.30 -75.66
C HIS A 30 -32.05 7.94 -74.29
N LYS A 31 -32.22 9.27 -74.18
CA LYS A 31 -32.07 9.98 -72.91
C LYS A 31 -33.06 9.46 -71.86
N SER A 32 -34.30 9.15 -72.25
CA SER A 32 -35.33 8.66 -71.34
C SER A 32 -35.01 7.28 -70.78
N LYS A 33 -34.62 6.34 -71.65
CA LYS A 33 -34.25 4.97 -71.26
C LYS A 33 -33.06 4.99 -70.30
N PHE A 34 -32.03 5.78 -70.60
CA PHE A 34 -30.88 5.94 -69.72
C PHE A 34 -31.25 6.52 -68.35
N CYS A 35 -31.99 7.64 -68.32
CA CYS A 35 -32.39 8.26 -67.06
C CYS A 35 -33.26 7.33 -66.21
N ILE A 36 -34.20 6.59 -66.84
CA ILE A 36 -35.07 5.64 -66.14
C ILE A 36 -34.24 4.52 -65.51
N SER A 37 -33.36 3.87 -66.29
CA SER A 37 -32.49 2.77 -65.83
C SER A 37 -31.71 3.13 -64.56
N ILE A 38 -31.08 4.31 -64.54
CA ILE A 38 -30.26 4.73 -63.41
C ILE A 38 -31.12 5.19 -62.23
N LEU A 39 -32.20 5.94 -62.48
CA LEU A 39 -33.04 6.45 -61.39
C LEU A 39 -33.88 5.34 -60.72
N GLU A 40 -34.26 4.29 -61.45
CA GLU A 40 -34.87 3.07 -60.89
C GLU A 40 -33.90 2.41 -59.90
N ASN A 41 -32.64 2.22 -60.30
CA ASN A 41 -31.64 1.62 -59.43
C ASN A 41 -31.34 2.48 -58.19
N ILE A 42 -31.32 3.81 -58.34
CA ILE A 42 -31.20 4.74 -57.21
C ILE A 42 -32.43 4.65 -56.29
N GLU A 43 -33.64 4.43 -56.81
CA GLU A 43 -34.84 4.31 -55.96
C GLU A 43 -34.85 3.00 -55.16
N GLU A 44 -34.46 1.90 -55.81
CA GLU A 44 -34.37 0.56 -55.21
C GLU A 44 -33.33 0.54 -54.07
N GLU A 45 -32.13 1.06 -54.32
CA GLU A 45 -30.99 1.06 -53.40
C GLU A 45 -30.66 2.46 -52.84
N TYR A 46 -31.69 3.25 -52.54
CA TYR A 46 -31.55 4.68 -52.21
C TYR A 46 -30.48 5.00 -51.15
N ASP A 47 -30.50 4.32 -50.00
CA ASP A 47 -29.54 4.59 -48.92
C ASP A 47 -28.10 4.29 -49.34
N GLU A 48 -27.91 3.27 -50.18
CA GLU A 48 -26.59 2.88 -50.66
C GLU A 48 -26.05 3.90 -51.67
N TRP A 49 -26.91 4.38 -52.57
CA TRP A 49 -26.57 5.44 -53.52
C TRP A 49 -26.31 6.78 -52.84
N VAL A 50 -27.08 7.13 -51.79
CA VAL A 50 -26.84 8.33 -50.98
C VAL A 50 -25.47 8.27 -50.30
N ASN A 51 -25.10 7.12 -49.73
CA ASN A 51 -23.82 6.96 -49.04
C ASN A 51 -22.62 6.87 -50.00
N SER A 52 -22.82 6.32 -51.20
CA SER A 52 -21.76 6.15 -52.19
C SER A 52 -21.56 7.33 -53.13
N CYS A 53 -22.58 8.20 -53.28
CA CYS A 53 -22.54 9.36 -54.18
C CYS A 53 -22.77 10.73 -53.48
N PRO A 54 -22.08 11.03 -52.37
CA PRO A 54 -22.27 12.28 -51.63
C PRO A 54 -21.94 13.53 -52.45
N PHE A 55 -20.95 13.48 -53.35
CA PHE A 55 -20.53 14.64 -54.13
C PHE A 55 -21.62 15.05 -55.14
N SER A 56 -22.23 14.09 -55.81
CA SER A 56 -23.35 14.33 -56.74
C SER A 56 -24.63 14.69 -55.98
N MET A 57 -24.85 14.12 -54.80
CA MET A 57 -25.96 14.51 -53.93
C MET A 57 -25.88 15.99 -53.52
N GLU A 58 -24.69 16.49 -53.20
CA GLU A 58 -24.48 17.89 -52.85
C GLU A 58 -24.60 18.82 -54.07
N ASN A 59 -23.98 18.46 -55.19
CA ASN A 59 -23.77 19.39 -56.31
C ASN A 59 -24.81 19.33 -57.44
N VAL A 60 -25.50 18.19 -57.63
CA VAL A 60 -26.40 18.03 -58.79
C VAL A 60 -27.77 17.40 -58.49
N SER A 61 -28.07 17.06 -57.23
CA SER A 61 -29.37 16.47 -56.87
C SER A 61 -30.56 17.36 -57.23
N GLU A 62 -30.38 18.68 -57.31
CA GLU A 62 -31.44 19.62 -57.71
C GLU A 62 -31.90 19.44 -59.17
N TYR A 63 -31.02 18.92 -60.05
CA TYR A 63 -31.32 18.72 -61.47
C TYR A 63 -32.14 17.46 -61.73
N ILE A 64 -32.27 16.57 -60.75
CA ILE A 64 -33.19 15.43 -60.78
C ILE A 64 -34.59 15.93 -60.40
N SER A 65 -35.28 16.54 -61.37
CA SER A 65 -36.58 17.18 -61.12
C SER A 65 -37.45 17.20 -62.38
N VAL A 66 -38.78 17.13 -62.19
CA VAL A 66 -39.77 17.12 -63.27
C VAL A 66 -39.69 18.37 -64.16
N ARG A 67 -39.18 19.49 -63.64
CA ARG A 67 -38.95 20.74 -64.41
C ARG A 67 -38.02 20.57 -65.63
N TYR A 68 -37.25 19.48 -65.66
CA TYR A 68 -36.31 19.13 -66.71
C TYR A 68 -36.84 18.10 -67.71
N ILE A 69 -38.10 17.68 -67.55
CA ILE A 69 -38.88 16.86 -68.47
C ILE A 69 -39.83 17.79 -69.21
N LYS A 70 -39.51 18.13 -70.46
CA LYS A 70 -40.29 19.07 -71.25
C LYS A 70 -41.02 18.38 -72.39
N ILE A 71 -42.00 19.07 -72.96
CA ILE A 71 -42.78 18.61 -74.12
C ILE A 71 -41.85 18.34 -75.32
N ASP A 72 -40.80 19.15 -75.48
CA ASP A 72 -39.79 19.05 -76.55
C ASP A 72 -38.69 18.02 -76.28
N GLY A 73 -38.57 17.48 -75.07
CA GLY A 73 -37.50 16.54 -74.75
C GLY A 73 -37.11 16.43 -73.28
N ILE A 74 -36.22 15.47 -73.02
CA ILE A 74 -35.44 15.43 -71.79
C ILE A 74 -34.28 16.40 -71.92
N SER A 75 -34.20 17.33 -70.97
CA SER A 75 -33.14 18.34 -70.98
C SER A 75 -31.77 17.74 -70.61
N ASP A 76 -30.72 18.30 -71.20
CA ASP A 76 -29.33 17.90 -70.94
C ASP A 76 -28.94 17.98 -69.45
N PRO A 77 -29.38 18.98 -68.63
CA PRO A 77 -29.09 19.00 -67.20
C PRO A 77 -29.53 17.73 -66.46
N LEU A 78 -30.73 17.20 -66.74
CA LEU A 78 -31.23 15.98 -66.09
C LEU A 78 -30.42 14.75 -66.53
N TYR A 79 -30.17 14.64 -67.83
CA TYR A 79 -29.41 13.53 -68.40
C TYR A 79 -27.96 13.48 -67.90
N LEU A 80 -27.26 14.62 -67.90
CA LEU A 80 -25.88 14.72 -67.44
C LEU A 80 -25.75 14.58 -65.92
N SER A 81 -26.73 15.05 -65.15
CA SER A 81 -26.73 14.85 -63.69
C SER A 81 -26.91 13.38 -63.33
N THR A 82 -27.76 12.66 -64.07
CA THR A 82 -27.93 11.21 -63.90
C THR A 82 -26.63 10.46 -64.23
N ALA A 83 -25.91 10.89 -65.26
CA ALA A 83 -24.59 10.34 -65.59
C ALA A 83 -23.51 10.62 -64.52
N ARG A 84 -23.58 11.75 -63.81
CA ARG A 84 -22.68 12.05 -62.68
C ARG A 84 -22.88 11.07 -61.54
N PHE A 85 -24.13 10.79 -61.16
CA PHE A 85 -24.43 9.75 -60.17
C PHE A 85 -23.85 8.40 -60.59
N LEU A 86 -24.09 7.98 -61.83
CA LEU A 86 -23.53 6.72 -62.35
C LEU A 86 -22.00 6.68 -62.28
N ARG A 87 -21.32 7.76 -62.69
CA ARG A 87 -19.86 7.82 -62.67
C ARG A 87 -19.30 7.84 -61.24
N GLU A 88 -19.92 8.58 -60.32
CA GLU A 88 -19.48 8.60 -58.92
C GLU A 88 -19.65 7.23 -58.25
N ARG A 89 -20.78 6.54 -58.49
CA ARG A 89 -21.01 5.17 -58.01
C ARG A 89 -19.97 4.20 -58.55
N LEU A 90 -19.64 4.29 -59.83
CA LEU A 90 -18.59 3.49 -60.45
C LEU A 90 -17.24 3.70 -59.75
N LEU A 91 -16.84 4.96 -59.53
CA LEU A 91 -15.60 5.29 -58.83
C LEU A 91 -15.61 4.80 -57.38
N TYR A 92 -16.75 4.87 -56.68
CA TYR A 92 -16.90 4.32 -55.34
C TYR A 92 -16.64 2.81 -55.30
N LEU A 93 -17.23 2.06 -56.24
CA LEU A 93 -17.01 0.61 -56.33
C LEU A 93 -15.56 0.28 -56.67
N GLU A 94 -14.97 1.00 -57.63
CA GLU A 94 -13.56 0.84 -58.01
C GLU A 94 -12.62 1.09 -56.81
N ARG A 95 -12.86 2.13 -56.00
CA ARG A 95 -12.07 2.42 -54.79
C ARG A 95 -12.17 1.31 -53.74
N ASN A 96 -13.32 0.65 -53.64
CA ASN A 96 -13.55 -0.45 -52.71
C ASN A 96 -13.15 -1.82 -53.29
N GLY A 97 -12.57 -1.87 -54.50
CA GLY A 97 -12.15 -3.11 -55.16
C GLY A 97 -13.30 -3.96 -55.70
N HIS A 98 -14.52 -3.41 -55.76
CA HIS A 98 -15.69 -4.07 -56.33
C HIS A 98 -15.84 -3.71 -57.81
N LYS A 99 -16.34 -4.66 -58.61
CA LYS A 99 -16.67 -4.45 -60.03
C LYS A 99 -18.11 -4.82 -60.26
N ASP A 100 -18.89 -3.87 -60.73
CA ASP A 100 -20.27 -4.09 -61.14
C ASP A 100 -20.37 -4.02 -62.67
N SER A 101 -20.85 -5.11 -63.28
CA SER A 101 -20.91 -5.23 -64.74
C SER A 101 -22.00 -4.34 -65.36
N TRP A 102 -23.10 -4.10 -64.65
CA TRP A 102 -24.20 -3.25 -65.11
C TRP A 102 -23.77 -1.78 -65.11
N ILE A 103 -23.20 -1.30 -64.00
CA ILE A 103 -22.70 0.09 -63.88
C ILE A 103 -21.59 0.37 -64.91
N SER A 104 -20.67 -0.58 -65.08
CA SER A 104 -19.58 -0.46 -66.05
C SER A 104 -20.10 -0.43 -67.49
N GLY A 105 -21.10 -1.27 -67.79
CA GLY A 105 -21.75 -1.37 -69.10
C GLY A 105 -22.53 -0.12 -69.46
N ASP A 106 -23.38 0.37 -68.55
CA ASP A 106 -24.17 1.58 -68.76
C ASP A 106 -23.29 2.84 -68.86
N TRP A 107 -22.18 2.89 -68.12
CA TRP A 107 -21.19 3.96 -68.29
C TRP A 107 -20.52 3.93 -69.67
N TYR A 108 -20.19 2.74 -70.19
CA TYR A 108 -19.65 2.60 -71.54
C TYR A 108 -20.65 3.04 -72.62
N ASN A 109 -21.91 2.60 -72.50
CA ASN A 109 -23.00 2.99 -73.39
C ASN A 109 -23.19 4.51 -73.37
N PHE A 110 -23.24 5.11 -72.17
CA PHE A 110 -23.33 6.56 -72.00
C PHE A 110 -22.21 7.31 -72.74
N LYS A 111 -20.94 6.90 -72.61
CA LYS A 111 -19.82 7.57 -73.30
C LYS A 111 -19.93 7.50 -74.82
N ARG A 112 -20.44 6.37 -75.33
CA ARG A 112 -20.62 6.16 -76.77
C ARG A 112 -21.75 7.03 -77.31
N ASP A 113 -22.89 7.01 -76.63
CA ASP A 113 -24.14 7.56 -77.17
C ASP A 113 -24.26 9.07 -76.90
N SER A 114 -23.69 9.57 -75.81
CA SER A 114 -23.80 10.98 -75.40
C SER A 114 -23.22 11.99 -76.40
N LYS A 115 -22.23 11.62 -77.21
CA LYS A 115 -21.54 12.52 -78.16
C LYS A 115 -22.48 13.16 -79.19
N ASN A 116 -23.54 12.47 -79.59
CA ASN A 116 -24.49 12.94 -80.60
C ASN A 116 -25.83 13.42 -80.01
N LEU A 117 -26.02 13.29 -78.70
CA LEU A 117 -27.28 13.55 -78.02
C LEU A 117 -27.33 14.91 -77.31
N ILE A 118 -26.18 15.52 -77.04
CA ILE A 118 -26.07 16.75 -76.24
C ILE A 118 -26.09 17.99 -77.13
N ASN A 119 -26.78 19.04 -76.66
CA ASN A 119 -26.74 20.34 -77.33
C ASN A 119 -25.31 20.91 -77.28
N PRO A 120 -24.78 21.51 -78.36
CA PRO A 120 -23.45 22.13 -78.36
C PRO A 120 -23.20 23.10 -77.20
N LYS A 121 -24.24 23.77 -76.68
CA LYS A 121 -24.15 24.65 -75.51
C LYS A 121 -23.73 23.92 -74.21
N HIS A 122 -24.10 22.65 -74.04
CA HIS A 122 -23.79 21.85 -72.86
C HIS A 122 -22.62 20.87 -73.08
N GLN A 123 -21.91 20.97 -74.21
CA GLN A 123 -20.78 20.08 -74.52
C GLN A 123 -19.70 20.11 -73.44
N HIS A 124 -19.41 21.29 -72.89
CA HIS A 124 -18.45 21.44 -71.80
C HIS A 124 -18.81 20.66 -70.52
N TRP A 125 -20.11 20.46 -70.24
CA TRP A 125 -20.55 19.62 -69.12
C TRP A 125 -20.36 18.14 -69.41
N LEU A 126 -20.50 17.71 -70.67
CA LEU A 126 -20.20 16.34 -71.07
C LEU A 126 -18.69 16.07 -70.98
N ASP A 127 -17.88 16.99 -71.49
CA ASP A 127 -16.42 16.91 -71.46
C ASP A 127 -15.90 16.86 -70.03
N TYR A 128 -16.50 17.62 -69.10
CA TYR A 128 -16.19 17.57 -67.68
C TYR A 128 -16.33 16.16 -67.07
N ILE A 129 -17.40 15.43 -67.43
CA ILE A 129 -17.67 14.08 -66.88
C ILE A 129 -16.79 13.03 -67.58
N ILE A 130 -16.59 13.12 -68.90
CA ILE A 130 -15.90 12.07 -69.68
C ILE A 130 -14.37 12.21 -69.64
N ASN A 131 -13.83 13.43 -69.58
CA ASN A 131 -12.39 13.68 -69.69
C ASN A 131 -11.65 13.61 -68.34
N GLY A 132 -12.31 13.11 -67.29
CA GLY A 132 -11.69 12.85 -65.98
C GLY A 132 -11.62 14.04 -65.02
N GLN A 133 -12.02 15.25 -65.44
CA GLN A 133 -12.07 16.40 -64.53
C GLN A 133 -13.02 16.15 -63.35
N PHE A 134 -14.19 15.54 -63.62
CA PHE A 134 -15.12 15.11 -62.58
C PHE A 134 -14.49 14.12 -61.60
N ASP A 135 -13.70 13.16 -62.10
CA ASP A 135 -13.03 12.17 -61.25
C ASP A 135 -12.02 12.86 -60.30
N ILE A 136 -11.29 13.87 -60.79
CA ILE A 136 -10.33 14.67 -60.01
C ILE A 136 -11.06 15.46 -58.91
N ASP A 137 -12.18 16.10 -59.23
CA ASP A 137 -12.95 16.88 -58.27
C ASP A 137 -13.53 16.00 -57.16
N ILE A 138 -14.00 14.80 -57.52
CA ILE A 138 -14.42 13.78 -56.56
C ILE A 138 -13.25 13.43 -55.63
N ILE A 139 -12.08 13.10 -56.19
CA ILE A 139 -10.90 12.75 -55.39
C ILE A 139 -10.52 13.90 -54.45
N ASN A 140 -10.52 15.15 -54.92
CA ASN A 140 -10.23 16.33 -54.09
C ASN A 140 -11.24 16.52 -52.96
N HIS A 141 -12.53 16.29 -53.21
CA HIS A 141 -13.56 16.34 -52.16
C HIS A 141 -13.26 15.32 -51.06
N TYR A 142 -12.92 14.07 -51.40
CA TYR A 142 -12.58 13.04 -50.42
C TYR A 142 -11.23 13.27 -49.73
N LEU A 143 -10.22 13.79 -50.42
CA LEU A 143 -8.92 14.15 -49.83
C LEU A 143 -9.00 15.36 -48.88
N GLY A 144 -9.99 16.24 -49.07
CA GLY A 144 -10.27 17.35 -48.18
C GLY A 144 -10.94 16.94 -46.86
N ASP A 145 -11.44 15.70 -46.75
CA ASP A 145 -12.15 15.20 -45.58
C ASP A 145 -11.24 15.05 -44.34
N LYS A 146 -11.85 15.13 -43.15
CA LYS A 146 -11.21 15.11 -41.83
C LYS A 146 -10.22 13.95 -41.65
N ASN A 147 -10.48 12.82 -42.29
CA ASN A 147 -9.65 11.63 -42.19
C ASN A 147 -8.25 11.84 -42.81
N TYR A 148 -8.14 12.52 -43.94
CA TYR A 148 -6.85 12.82 -44.57
C TYR A 148 -6.13 13.99 -43.88
N GLN A 149 -6.88 14.94 -43.33
CA GLN A 149 -6.33 15.97 -42.46
C GLN A 149 -5.66 15.39 -41.20
N ALA A 150 -6.10 14.22 -40.72
CA ALA A 150 -5.43 13.52 -39.63
C ALA A 150 -4.03 13.02 -40.04
N PHE A 151 -3.85 12.59 -41.30
CA PHE A 151 -2.55 12.17 -41.81
C PHE A 151 -1.56 13.34 -41.86
N LEU A 152 -2.00 14.53 -42.29
CA LEU A 152 -1.17 15.74 -42.28
C LEU A 152 -0.76 16.18 -40.87
N LYS A 153 -1.59 15.89 -39.86
CA LYS A 153 -1.33 16.25 -38.46
C LYS A 153 -0.61 15.15 -37.67
N TYR A 154 -0.41 13.97 -38.27
CA TYR A 154 0.12 12.79 -37.59
C TYR A 154 1.47 13.07 -36.92
N GLU A 155 2.44 13.66 -37.64
CA GLU A 155 3.77 13.94 -37.09
C GLU A 155 3.71 14.86 -35.87
N LYS A 156 2.82 15.87 -35.90
CA LYS A 156 2.61 16.77 -34.76
C LYS A 156 2.01 16.03 -33.57
N THR A 157 1.00 15.20 -33.81
CA THR A 157 0.36 14.40 -32.75
C THR A 157 1.33 13.40 -32.11
N VAL A 158 2.21 12.80 -32.91
CA VAL A 158 3.28 11.91 -32.40
C VAL A 158 4.25 12.68 -31.51
N LYS A 159 4.75 13.84 -31.96
CA LYS A 159 5.63 14.70 -31.15
C LYS A 159 4.99 15.13 -29.82
N GLU A 160 3.72 15.58 -29.86
CA GLU A 160 2.98 15.94 -28.64
C GLU A 160 2.78 14.75 -27.68
N ALA A 161 2.69 13.52 -28.22
CA ALA A 161 2.58 12.31 -27.41
C ALA A 161 3.92 11.94 -26.77
N GLU A 162 5.02 12.05 -27.52
CA GLU A 162 6.39 11.81 -27.02
C GLU A 162 6.76 12.78 -25.89
N GLU A 163 6.50 14.09 -26.07
CA GLU A 163 6.75 15.11 -25.02
C GLU A 163 5.95 14.82 -23.73
N LYS A 164 4.69 14.42 -23.87
CA LYS A 164 3.85 14.04 -22.71
C LYS A 164 4.36 12.78 -22.03
N TYR A 165 4.83 11.81 -22.81
CA TYR A 165 5.40 10.57 -22.28
C TYR A 165 6.65 10.85 -21.45
N GLU A 166 7.58 11.66 -21.96
CA GLU A 166 8.80 12.05 -21.23
C GLU A 166 8.48 12.81 -19.92
N LEU A 167 7.47 13.70 -19.95
CA LEU A 167 7.01 14.40 -18.75
C LEU A 167 6.41 13.43 -17.71
N ILE A 168 5.66 12.42 -18.15
CA ILE A 168 5.09 11.41 -17.26
C ILE A 168 6.19 10.52 -16.67
N GLU A 169 7.13 10.06 -17.49
CA GLU A 169 8.23 9.20 -17.06
C GLU A 169 9.13 9.90 -16.03
N SER A 170 9.50 11.16 -16.28
CA SER A 170 10.30 11.96 -15.33
C SER A 170 9.57 12.18 -14.00
N ASN A 171 8.27 12.48 -14.04
CA ASN A 171 7.45 12.63 -12.83
C ASN A 171 7.34 11.31 -12.05
N LEU A 172 7.12 10.19 -12.72
CA LEU A 172 7.06 8.87 -12.08
C LEU A 172 8.39 8.53 -11.40
N LYS A 173 9.51 8.70 -12.11
CA LYS A 173 10.85 8.48 -11.56
C LYS A 173 11.10 9.33 -10.31
N SER A 174 10.70 10.61 -10.33
CA SER A 174 10.84 11.50 -9.18
C SER A 174 10.02 11.04 -7.97
N ARG A 175 8.80 10.54 -8.19
CA ARG A 175 7.90 10.06 -7.12
C ARG A 175 8.39 8.74 -6.55
N THR A 176 8.83 7.81 -7.38
CA THR A 176 9.40 6.53 -6.94
C THR A 176 10.63 6.76 -6.07
N ASN A 177 11.56 7.63 -6.50
CA ASN A 177 12.75 7.95 -5.71
C ASN A 177 12.39 8.58 -4.35
N LYS A 178 11.40 9.50 -4.31
CA LYS A 178 10.92 10.08 -3.05
C LYS A 178 10.28 9.05 -2.13
N LEU A 179 9.54 8.10 -2.69
CA LEU A 179 8.90 7.03 -1.94
C LEU A 179 9.96 6.08 -1.36
N GLU A 180 10.95 5.68 -2.15
CA GLU A 180 12.08 4.86 -1.68
C GLU A 180 12.83 5.55 -0.54
N SER A 181 13.17 6.83 -0.68
CA SER A 181 13.84 7.57 0.40
C SER A 181 12.98 7.66 1.67
N PHE A 182 11.68 7.88 1.53
CA PHE A 182 10.76 7.94 2.67
C PHE A 182 10.64 6.58 3.37
N LEU A 183 10.55 5.49 2.61
CA LEU A 183 10.49 4.13 3.17
C LEU A 183 11.78 3.77 3.90
N GLN A 184 12.94 4.12 3.34
CA GLN A 184 14.24 3.91 4.01
C GLN A 184 14.33 4.70 5.32
N GLU A 185 13.91 5.97 5.33
CA GLU A 185 13.88 6.80 6.55
C GLU A 185 12.96 6.19 7.63
N LYS A 186 11.79 5.70 7.23
CA LYS A 186 10.86 5.02 8.14
C LYS A 186 11.41 3.71 8.66
N GLU A 187 12.06 2.91 7.83
CA GLU A 187 12.71 1.66 8.25
C GLU A 187 13.79 1.92 9.31
N ILE A 188 14.65 2.92 9.09
CA ILE A 188 15.67 3.35 10.06
C ILE A 188 15.00 3.78 11.37
N THR A 189 13.93 4.58 11.28
CA THR A 189 13.20 5.07 12.46
C THR A 189 12.59 3.90 13.26
N VAL A 190 11.96 2.94 12.58
CA VAL A 190 11.37 1.75 13.21
C VAL A 190 12.44 0.88 13.87
N LYS A 191 13.59 0.67 13.23
CA LYS A 191 14.71 -0.07 13.84
C LYS A 191 15.21 0.63 15.10
N LYS A 192 15.37 1.96 15.06
CA LYS A 192 15.77 2.76 16.23
C LYS A 192 14.75 2.68 17.36
N LEU A 193 13.45 2.75 17.04
CA LEU A 193 12.36 2.60 18.02
C LEU A 193 12.40 1.21 18.66
N ALA A 194 12.61 0.16 17.87
CA ALA A 194 12.71 -1.21 18.39
C ALA A 194 13.92 -1.38 19.33
N GLU A 195 15.05 -0.77 19.00
CA GLU A 195 16.24 -0.75 19.86
C GLU A 195 15.97 -0.03 21.18
N VAL A 196 15.38 1.18 21.14
CA VAL A 196 15.02 1.93 22.34
C VAL A 196 14.01 1.16 23.21
N LEU A 197 13.01 0.50 22.60
CA LEU A 197 12.06 -0.32 23.35
C LEU A 197 12.73 -1.50 24.04
N LYS A 198 13.67 -2.18 23.37
CA LYS A 198 14.45 -3.27 23.96
C LYS A 198 15.32 -2.79 25.12
N GLU A 199 15.95 -1.61 24.98
CA GLU A 199 16.70 -0.98 26.07
C GLU A 199 15.79 -0.63 27.26
N GLN A 200 14.60 -0.08 26.99
CA GLN A 200 13.64 0.27 28.03
C GLN A 200 13.06 -0.96 28.75
N GLU A 201 12.74 -2.03 28.04
CA GLU A 201 12.26 -3.30 28.61
C GLU A 201 13.28 -3.87 29.61
N ASN A 202 14.55 -3.90 29.21
CA ASN A 202 15.65 -4.39 30.03
C ASN A 202 15.95 -3.46 31.21
N ALA A 203 15.94 -2.14 30.99
CA ALA A 203 16.27 -1.15 31.99
C ALA A 203 15.16 -0.98 33.06
N PHE A 204 13.88 -0.97 32.70
CA PHE A 204 12.83 -0.65 33.67
C PHE A 204 12.50 -1.80 34.63
N ASN A 205 12.46 -3.03 34.12
CA ASN A 205 11.97 -4.15 34.93
C ASN A 205 13.03 -4.65 35.93
N PHE A 206 14.24 -4.95 35.49
CA PHE A 206 15.25 -5.55 36.39
C PHE A 206 16.05 -4.51 37.19
N VAL A 207 16.40 -3.36 36.60
CA VAL A 207 17.09 -2.29 37.34
C VAL A 207 16.17 -1.65 38.37
N GLY A 208 14.88 -1.47 38.04
CA GLY A 208 13.86 -1.00 38.98
C GLY A 208 13.69 -1.94 40.18
N LEU A 209 13.61 -3.25 39.93
CA LEU A 209 13.54 -4.27 40.98
C LEU A 209 14.83 -4.34 41.83
N SER A 210 16.01 -4.32 41.19
CA SER A 210 17.31 -4.28 41.90
C SER A 210 17.41 -3.06 42.82
N LYS A 211 17.01 -1.87 42.35
CA LYS A 211 17.00 -0.64 43.14
C LYS A 211 15.99 -0.69 44.30
N GLY A 212 14.84 -1.35 44.08
CA GLY A 212 13.88 -1.65 45.13
C GLY A 212 14.47 -2.52 46.24
N PHE A 213 15.16 -3.61 45.87
CA PHE A 213 15.87 -4.48 46.82
C PHE A 213 17.00 -3.74 47.56
N GLU A 214 17.77 -2.90 46.86
CA GLU A 214 18.83 -2.08 47.47
C GLU A 214 18.27 -1.15 48.55
N THR A 215 17.13 -0.50 48.27
CA THR A 215 16.47 0.40 49.22
C THR A 215 15.97 -0.36 50.46
N LEU A 216 15.35 -1.53 50.26
CA LEU A 216 14.90 -2.40 51.36
C LEU A 216 16.07 -2.89 52.21
N LEU A 217 17.17 -3.27 51.57
CA LEU A 217 18.40 -3.72 52.21
C LEU A 217 19.04 -2.60 53.04
N LYS A 218 19.11 -1.38 52.52
CA LYS A 218 19.59 -0.21 53.28
C LYS A 218 18.75 0.02 54.54
N THR A 219 17.43 -0.03 54.41
CA THR A 219 16.52 0.11 55.56
C THR A 219 16.74 -0.99 56.60
N LYS A 220 16.93 -2.24 56.17
CA LYS A 220 17.20 -3.38 57.08
C LYS A 220 18.59 -3.29 57.73
N LYS A 221 19.63 -2.85 57.02
CA LYS A 221 20.97 -2.59 57.59
C LYS A 221 20.91 -1.51 58.67
N THR A 222 20.15 -0.44 58.45
CA THR A 222 19.91 0.59 59.48
C THR A 222 19.20 -0.02 60.69
N ALA A 223 18.14 -0.81 60.50
CA ALA A 223 17.45 -1.49 61.60
C ALA A 223 18.38 -2.46 62.37
N LYS A 224 19.28 -3.17 61.67
CA LYS A 224 20.31 -4.02 62.29
C LYS A 224 21.24 -3.22 63.19
N SER A 225 21.72 -2.05 62.73
CA SER A 225 22.56 -1.17 63.54
C SER A 225 21.84 -0.68 64.79
N TRP A 226 20.58 -0.27 64.68
CA TRP A 226 19.76 0.09 65.85
C TRP A 226 19.60 -1.07 66.84
N ALA A 227 19.29 -2.27 66.34
CA ALA A 227 19.20 -3.47 67.17
C ALA A 227 20.54 -3.81 67.85
N PHE A 228 21.67 -3.59 67.17
CA PHE A 228 23.01 -3.76 67.74
C PHE A 228 23.30 -2.77 68.86
N PHE A 229 22.98 -1.48 68.67
CA PHE A 229 23.14 -0.48 69.73
C PHE A 229 22.24 -0.75 70.93
N LEU A 230 21.00 -1.21 70.71
CA LEU A 230 20.09 -1.64 71.78
C LEU A 230 20.67 -2.85 72.54
N LEU A 231 21.19 -3.85 71.83
CA LEU A 231 21.83 -5.03 72.42
C LEU A 231 23.05 -4.63 73.26
N LEU A 232 23.90 -3.74 72.75
CA LEU A 232 25.06 -3.20 73.47
C LEU A 232 24.63 -2.44 74.73
N SER A 233 23.58 -1.62 74.64
CA SER A 233 23.04 -0.88 75.78
C SER A 233 22.53 -1.82 76.87
N ILE A 234 21.72 -2.83 76.54
CA ILE A 234 21.24 -3.84 77.50
C ILE A 234 22.42 -4.62 78.09
N GLY A 235 23.42 -4.98 77.27
CA GLY A 235 24.64 -5.64 77.73
C GLY A 235 25.41 -4.81 78.76
N MET A 236 25.54 -3.50 78.54
CA MET A 236 26.15 -2.61 79.54
C MET A 236 25.32 -2.53 80.82
N PHE A 237 23.99 -2.43 80.74
CA PHE A 237 23.12 -2.44 81.93
C PHE A 237 23.23 -3.74 82.73
N LEU A 238 23.37 -4.87 82.03
CA LEU A 238 23.56 -6.18 82.66
C LEU A 238 24.86 -6.22 83.48
N CYS A 239 25.93 -5.58 83.02
CA CYS A 239 27.18 -5.47 83.78
C CYS A 239 27.07 -4.48 84.98
N ILE A 240 26.22 -3.46 84.91
CA ILE A 240 26.09 -2.45 85.98
C ILE A 240 25.50 -3.07 87.25
N ALA A 241 24.51 -3.95 87.15
CA ALA A 241 23.86 -4.58 88.30
C ALA A 241 24.85 -5.35 89.23
N PRO A 242 25.69 -6.28 88.74
CA PRO A 242 26.66 -6.97 89.58
C PRO A 242 27.78 -6.05 90.05
N ILE A 243 28.22 -5.07 89.24
CA ILE A 243 29.25 -4.10 89.67
C ILE A 243 28.74 -3.24 90.84
N ALA A 244 27.50 -2.74 90.76
CA ALA A 244 26.88 -1.96 91.84
C ALA A 244 26.70 -2.79 93.12
N TYR A 245 26.32 -4.06 92.98
CA TYR A 245 26.25 -4.99 94.10
C TYR A 245 27.63 -5.21 94.75
N ILE A 246 28.67 -5.49 93.95
CA ILE A 246 30.05 -5.67 94.43
C ILE A 246 30.57 -4.40 95.11
N GLN A 247 30.32 -3.22 94.53
CA GLN A 247 30.72 -1.94 95.12
C GLN A 247 30.01 -1.66 96.45
N THR A 248 28.74 -2.05 96.57
CA THR A 248 27.98 -1.94 97.83
C THR A 248 28.59 -2.84 98.91
N ILE A 249 28.98 -4.07 98.58
CA ILE A 249 29.68 -4.98 99.50
C ILE A 249 31.04 -4.42 99.90
N MET A 250 31.84 -3.95 98.94
CA MET A 250 33.21 -3.47 99.17
C MET A 250 33.27 -2.21 100.05
N ASN A 251 32.26 -1.34 99.97
CA ASN A 251 32.14 -0.15 100.81
C ASN A 251 31.53 -0.43 102.20
N SER A 252 31.06 -1.66 102.45
CA SER A 252 30.45 -2.03 103.74
C SER A 252 31.52 -2.54 104.72
N THR A 253 31.36 -2.22 106.01
CA THR A 253 32.28 -2.65 107.07
C THR A 253 32.20 -4.17 107.31
N ILE A 254 33.29 -4.80 107.75
CA ILE A 254 33.41 -6.27 107.89
C ILE A 254 32.30 -6.89 108.77
N GLU A 255 31.76 -6.16 109.75
CA GLU A 255 30.65 -6.62 110.61
C GLU A 255 29.30 -6.73 109.88
N ILE A 256 29.08 -5.95 108.82
CA ILE A 256 27.81 -5.90 108.06
C ILE A 256 27.72 -7.06 107.05
N ILE A 257 28.86 -7.61 106.60
CA ILE A 257 28.93 -8.69 105.60
C ILE A 257 28.31 -9.99 106.12
N ASN A 258 28.34 -10.23 107.44
CA ASN A 258 27.72 -11.39 108.08
C ASN A 258 26.22 -11.18 108.42
N ASP A 259 25.65 -10.01 108.13
CA ASP A 259 24.23 -9.73 108.35
C ASP A 259 23.36 -10.40 107.26
N PRO A 260 22.38 -11.24 107.61
CA PRO A 260 21.40 -11.80 106.67
C PRO A 260 20.68 -10.76 105.81
N TYR A 261 20.66 -9.48 106.21
CA TYR A 261 20.06 -8.38 105.46
C TYR A 261 20.79 -8.10 104.13
N VAL A 262 22.11 -8.25 104.05
CA VAL A 262 22.89 -8.04 102.81
C VAL A 262 22.49 -9.04 101.73
N TRP A 263 22.19 -10.29 102.12
CA TRP A 263 21.71 -11.33 101.21
C TRP A 263 20.27 -11.08 100.72
N LYS A 264 19.43 -10.43 101.52
CA LYS A 264 18.08 -10.01 101.08
C LYS A 264 18.14 -8.90 100.02
N LEU A 265 19.17 -8.05 100.07
CA LEU A 265 19.40 -7.00 99.09
C LEU A 265 19.78 -7.56 97.71
N ALA A 266 20.33 -8.78 97.63
CA ALA A 266 20.67 -9.43 96.36
C ALA A 266 19.43 -9.82 95.52
N ILE A 267 18.30 -10.11 96.16
CA ILE A 267 17.06 -10.56 95.51
C ILE A 267 16.59 -9.60 94.40
N PRO A 268 16.43 -8.28 94.64
CA PRO A 268 16.04 -7.34 93.58
C PRO A 268 17.09 -7.21 92.47
N PHE A 269 18.39 -7.33 92.76
CA PHE A 269 19.44 -7.30 91.73
C PHE A 269 19.38 -8.52 90.82
N THR A 270 19.23 -9.73 91.38
CA THR A 270 19.08 -10.97 90.62
C THR A 270 17.77 -10.98 89.82
N GLY A 271 16.66 -10.49 90.40
CA GLY A 271 15.39 -10.35 89.69
C GLY A 271 15.49 -9.41 88.48
N LEU A 272 16.15 -8.26 88.64
CA LEU A 272 16.42 -7.32 87.55
C LEU A 272 17.32 -7.95 86.48
N GLU A 273 18.35 -8.70 86.88
CA GLU A 273 19.27 -9.38 85.96
C GLU A 273 18.56 -10.43 85.09
N ILE A 274 17.66 -11.23 85.66
CA ILE A 274 16.85 -12.21 84.91
C ILE A 274 15.96 -11.51 83.87
N ILE A 275 15.33 -10.38 84.23
CA ILE A 275 14.51 -9.60 83.31
C ILE A 275 15.37 -9.01 82.18
N LEU A 276 16.54 -8.45 82.50
CA LEU A 276 17.48 -7.92 81.51
C LEU A 276 18.01 -9.02 80.59
N LEU A 277 18.33 -10.22 81.11
CA LEU A 277 18.72 -11.39 80.32
C LEU A 277 17.61 -11.83 79.36
N TYR A 278 16.35 -11.80 79.79
CA TYR A 278 15.21 -12.11 78.93
C TYR A 278 15.11 -11.12 77.77
N PHE A 279 15.16 -9.81 78.05
CA PHE A 279 15.13 -8.79 77.00
C PHE A 279 16.36 -8.87 76.08
N PHE A 280 17.55 -9.15 76.63
CA PHE A 280 18.76 -9.37 75.85
C PHE A 280 18.57 -10.52 74.85
N ARG A 281 18.01 -11.65 75.29
CA ARG A 281 17.72 -12.80 74.42
C ARG A 281 16.70 -12.45 73.32
N VAL A 282 15.64 -11.73 73.66
CA VAL A 282 14.62 -11.30 72.67
C VAL A 282 15.23 -10.40 71.60
N VAL A 283 16.04 -9.42 72.02
CA VAL A 283 16.73 -8.49 71.11
C VAL A 283 17.76 -9.22 70.26
N LEU A 284 18.51 -10.16 70.83
CA LEU A 284 19.46 -10.99 70.09
C LEU A 284 18.77 -11.86 69.04
N SER A 285 17.62 -12.45 69.38
CA SER A 285 16.81 -13.22 68.42
C SER A 285 16.30 -12.33 67.28
N HIS A 286 15.87 -11.10 67.58
CA HIS A 286 15.44 -10.13 66.57
C HIS A 286 16.62 -9.67 65.69
N TYR A 287 17.81 -9.46 66.27
CA TYR A 287 19.04 -9.16 65.54
C TYR A 287 19.41 -10.27 64.54
N ASN A 288 19.39 -11.53 65.00
CA ASN A 288 19.66 -12.69 64.14
C ASN A 288 18.63 -12.81 63.01
N SER A 289 17.34 -12.57 63.31
CA SER A 289 16.29 -12.56 62.28
C SER A 289 16.50 -11.46 61.22
N ILE A 290 16.87 -10.24 61.63
CA ILE A 290 17.22 -9.16 60.68
C ILE A 290 18.44 -9.55 59.84
N GLN A 291 19.46 -10.17 60.44
CA GLN A 291 20.65 -10.62 59.73
C GLN A 291 20.31 -11.65 58.64
N THR A 292 19.46 -12.63 58.96
CA THR A 292 18.97 -13.60 57.98
C THR A 292 18.18 -12.94 56.85
N GLN A 293 17.31 -11.97 57.16
CA GLN A 293 16.57 -11.22 56.14
C GLN A 293 17.49 -10.40 55.22
N ILE A 294 18.56 -9.80 55.76
CA ILE A 294 19.55 -9.07 54.95
C ILE A 294 20.25 -10.00 53.98
N MET A 295 20.76 -11.15 54.45
CA MET A 295 21.47 -12.13 53.62
C MET A 295 20.61 -12.61 52.44
N GLN A 296 19.29 -12.78 52.67
CA GLN A 296 18.36 -13.20 51.63
C GLN A 296 18.00 -12.09 50.64
N LEU A 297 17.91 -10.84 51.11
CA LEU A 297 17.74 -9.67 50.24
C LEU A 297 18.99 -9.45 49.39
N GLU A 298 20.19 -9.66 49.94
CA GLU A 298 21.45 -9.61 49.20
C GLU A 298 21.48 -10.65 48.08
N LEU A 299 21.11 -11.90 48.37
CA LEU A 299 21.00 -12.95 47.35
C LEU A 299 20.02 -12.57 46.23
N ARG A 300 18.84 -12.05 46.57
CA ARG A 300 17.82 -11.64 45.59
C ARG A 300 18.25 -10.42 44.77
N GLN A 301 18.96 -9.47 45.37
CA GLN A 301 19.49 -8.30 44.67
C GLN A 301 20.58 -8.71 43.68
N SER A 302 21.55 -9.52 44.12
CA SER A 302 22.58 -10.09 43.25
C SER A 302 21.96 -10.90 42.13
N LEU A 303 20.88 -11.63 42.42
CA LEU A 303 20.08 -12.34 41.42
C LEU A 303 19.44 -11.42 40.40
N CYS A 304 18.75 -10.35 40.79
CA CYS A 304 18.14 -9.44 39.83
C CYS A 304 19.18 -8.74 38.94
N GLN A 305 20.35 -8.43 39.49
CA GLN A 305 21.48 -7.90 38.73
C GLN A 305 22.08 -8.94 37.77
N PHE A 306 22.13 -10.20 38.21
CA PHE A 306 22.61 -11.32 37.42
C PHE A 306 21.60 -11.77 36.36
N ILE A 307 20.28 -11.75 36.64
CA ILE A 307 19.19 -12.20 35.75
C ILE A 307 19.17 -11.43 34.42
N GLN A 308 19.48 -10.13 34.44
CA GLN A 308 19.55 -9.35 33.20
C GLN A 308 20.66 -9.86 32.26
N SER A 309 21.79 -10.31 32.81
CA SER A 309 22.86 -10.97 32.04
C SER A 309 22.61 -12.46 31.84
N TYR A 310 21.88 -13.10 32.74
CA TYR A 310 21.59 -14.53 32.76
C TYR A 310 20.45 -14.91 31.83
N ALA A 311 19.41 -14.10 31.62
CA ALA A 311 18.33 -14.43 30.69
C ALA A 311 18.86 -14.53 29.24
N ASP A 312 19.81 -13.66 28.90
CA ASP A 312 20.53 -13.70 27.62
C ASP A 312 21.52 -14.89 27.58
N TYR A 313 22.29 -15.12 28.65
CA TYR A 313 23.25 -16.24 28.75
C TYR A 313 22.59 -17.63 28.85
N ALA A 314 21.45 -17.74 29.53
CA ALA A 314 20.67 -18.96 29.71
C ALA A 314 19.99 -19.36 28.40
N LYS A 315 19.58 -18.40 27.56
CA LYS A 315 19.12 -18.70 26.20
C LYS A 315 20.21 -19.39 25.39
N GLU A 316 21.44 -18.90 25.44
CA GLU A 316 22.58 -19.48 24.71
C GLU A 316 23.08 -20.81 25.30
N ILE A 317 23.03 -20.99 26.63
CA ILE A 317 23.53 -22.20 27.30
C ILE A 317 22.48 -23.30 27.43
N LYS A 318 21.18 -22.98 27.49
CA LYS A 318 20.11 -24.00 27.54
C LYS A 318 20.07 -24.86 26.28
N GLU A 319 20.53 -24.35 25.15
CA GLU A 319 20.72 -25.12 23.91
C GLU A 319 21.94 -26.05 23.94
N LYS A 320 22.92 -25.80 24.81
CA LYS A 320 24.21 -26.54 24.86
C LYS A 320 24.35 -27.47 26.08
N ASP A 321 23.90 -27.06 27.27
CA ASP A 321 23.96 -27.86 28.50
C ASP A 321 22.93 -27.40 29.56
N GLY A 322 21.65 -27.72 29.34
CA GLY A 322 20.55 -27.34 30.24
C GLY A 322 20.59 -27.97 31.63
N SER A 323 21.32 -29.08 31.82
CA SER A 323 21.35 -29.83 33.09
C SER A 323 22.21 -29.17 34.18
N SER A 324 23.31 -28.53 33.77
CA SER A 324 24.20 -27.75 34.64
C SER A 324 23.54 -26.44 35.06
N LEU A 325 22.74 -25.86 34.15
CA LEU A 325 21.95 -24.65 34.37
C LEU A 325 20.87 -24.84 35.45
N GLU A 326 20.12 -25.94 35.39
CA GLU A 326 19.05 -26.25 36.35
C GLU A 326 19.58 -26.51 37.76
N LYS A 327 20.77 -27.12 37.90
CA LYS A 327 21.43 -27.30 39.21
C LYS A 327 21.92 -25.97 39.80
N PHE A 328 22.44 -25.09 38.95
CA PHE A 328 22.84 -23.74 39.33
C PHE A 328 21.62 -22.90 39.76
N GLU A 329 20.52 -22.92 39.00
CA GLU A 329 19.26 -22.25 39.36
C GLU A 329 18.72 -22.74 40.70
N ASN A 330 18.71 -24.05 40.95
CA ASN A 330 18.23 -24.60 42.22
C ASN A 330 19.10 -24.20 43.42
N LEU A 331 20.42 -24.06 43.25
CA LEU A 331 21.33 -23.55 44.28
C LEU A 331 21.03 -22.09 44.62
N ILE A 332 20.74 -21.30 43.60
CA ILE A 332 20.62 -19.85 43.68
C ILE A 332 19.20 -19.40 44.11
N PHE A 333 18.14 -20.12 43.70
CA PHE A 333 16.74 -19.79 43.97
C PHE A 333 16.10 -20.56 45.14
N SER A 334 16.89 -21.30 45.93
CA SER A 334 16.36 -22.02 47.09
C SER A 334 15.69 -21.09 48.13
N SER A 335 14.64 -21.58 48.78
CA SER A 335 13.70 -20.78 49.57
C SER A 335 14.30 -20.16 50.84
N ILE A 336 13.88 -18.93 51.12
CA ILE A 336 14.16 -18.15 52.34
C ILE A 336 13.68 -18.89 53.60
N LEU A 337 14.62 -19.35 54.44
CA LEU A 337 14.31 -19.89 55.76
C LEU A 337 14.26 -18.76 56.80
N SER A 338 13.15 -18.67 57.53
CA SER A 338 12.85 -17.58 58.47
C SER A 338 13.33 -17.83 59.91
N ASN A 339 13.87 -19.02 60.21
CA ASN A 339 14.28 -19.42 61.56
C ASN A 339 15.76 -19.84 61.59
N SER A 340 16.55 -19.25 62.49
CA SER A 340 17.98 -19.55 62.67
C SER A 340 18.25 -20.99 63.13
N ASP A 341 17.27 -21.69 63.69
CA ASP A 341 17.46 -23.02 64.27
C ASP A 341 17.41 -24.16 63.24
N LYS A 342 17.27 -23.82 61.97
CA LYS A 342 17.51 -24.75 60.85
C LYS A 342 18.33 -24.04 59.78
N VAL A 343 19.58 -23.70 60.09
CA VAL A 343 20.59 -23.56 59.04
C VAL A 343 20.78 -24.96 58.48
N PRO A 344 20.35 -25.27 57.24
CA PRO A 344 20.62 -26.58 56.67
C PRO A 344 22.13 -26.69 56.48
N SER A 345 22.69 -27.89 56.64
CA SER A 345 24.10 -28.20 56.37
C SER A 345 24.52 -28.01 54.90
N THR A 346 23.77 -27.23 54.11
CA THR A 346 24.08 -26.80 52.76
C THR A 346 25.07 -25.62 52.75
N PHE A 347 25.20 -24.87 53.85
CA PHE A 347 26.27 -23.88 54.00
C PHE A 347 27.67 -24.51 54.23
N ASP A 348 27.74 -25.81 54.54
CA ASP A 348 28.98 -26.60 54.51
C ASP A 348 29.40 -26.99 53.07
N GLY A 349 28.64 -26.57 52.05
CA GLY A 349 28.95 -26.74 50.63
C GLY A 349 30.17 -25.96 50.13
N LEU A 350 30.95 -25.31 51.01
CA LEU A 350 32.26 -24.75 50.68
C LEU A 350 33.24 -25.84 50.19
N GLU A 351 33.09 -27.09 50.65
CA GLU A 351 33.89 -28.21 50.18
C GLU A 351 33.52 -28.65 48.75
N GLN A 352 32.24 -28.48 48.35
CA GLN A 352 31.79 -28.69 46.98
C GLN A 352 32.21 -27.54 46.04
N LEU A 353 32.19 -26.30 46.52
CA LEU A 353 32.74 -25.15 45.77
C LEU A 353 34.25 -25.28 45.54
N ALA A 354 35.00 -25.79 46.51
CA ALA A 354 36.43 -26.07 46.36
C ALA A 354 36.72 -27.17 45.33
N ASN A 355 35.84 -28.17 45.20
CA ASN A 355 35.93 -29.20 44.16
C ASN A 355 35.51 -28.66 42.77
N PHE A 356 34.50 -27.78 42.69
CA PHE A 356 34.10 -27.12 41.44
C PHE A 356 35.19 -26.18 40.89
N ILE A 357 35.88 -25.45 41.77
CA ILE A 357 37.02 -24.59 41.39
C ILE A 357 38.24 -25.43 40.94
N LYS A 358 38.40 -26.65 41.45
CA LYS A 358 39.43 -27.59 40.99
C LYS A 358 39.13 -28.16 39.60
N GLU A 359 37.87 -28.37 39.24
CA GLU A 359 37.49 -28.82 37.89
C GLU A 359 37.67 -27.72 36.83
N PHE A 360 37.48 -26.45 37.19
CA PHE A 360 37.72 -25.32 36.28
C PHE A 360 39.20 -24.98 36.04
N LYS A 361 40.13 -25.64 36.76
CA LYS A 361 41.58 -25.38 36.66
C LYS A 361 42.35 -26.50 35.93
N LYS A 362 41.65 -27.36 35.18
CA LYS A 362 42.27 -28.41 34.35
C LYS A 362 42.06 -28.16 32.87
#